data_AF-A0A098SBQ1-F1
#
_entry.id   AF-A0A098SBQ1-F1
#
_cell.length_a   1.000
_cell.length_b   1.000
_cell.length_c   1.000
_cell.angle_alpha   90.00
_cell.angle_beta   90.00
_cell.angle_gamma   90.00
#
_symmetry.space_group_name_H-M   'P 1'
#
loop_
_entity.id
_entity.type
_entity.pdbx_description
1 polymer ?
#
loop_
_entity_poly.entity_id
_entity_poly.type
_entity_poly.pdbx_seq_one_letter_code
_entity_poly.pdbx_strand_id
1 'polypeptide(L)'
;MRLIYTFFLLSLLNAASAQSLYFPPTEGDEWATLQSDSLNWCPEKVDSLLAFVESRDTKAFIILKDGKIVLERYFGTFQQDSIWYWASAGKSLMAAVIGLAQEDGYLDINDPVSDYMGIGWTECPPEKEALITIRNQITMTTGLDDAVENDTTNSCFEPACFQYLVDAGTRWAYHNSPYHYTQELVEAATGVNLTLYTRLRLGNAIGMKGGWFGNVYYSKARDMARFGLLMLAEGQWGGTPVMTDTAYFNAMITPSQSLNQSYGYLWWLNGQPSFMLPATQLVLNGPMIPEAPADMYAALGKNDQKIYVVPSERLVVVRQGNNAGPVAAAASSFDNQLWARLSEMECLTAAAEVEPRPDWTIAPNPTTDEIRVSGKADIAHLELLNSSGVVVRNVADQRMDVAGLVPGIYFLRIWTTKGLSGTERIVIH
;
A
#
# COMPACT_ATOMS: atom_id res chain seq x y z
N MET A 1 42.52 -17.34 -54.62
CA MET A 1 42.48 -17.22 -53.15
C MET A 1 41.71 -15.95 -52.82
N ARG A 2 40.41 -16.04 -52.50
CA ARG A 2 39.53 -14.88 -52.23
C ARG A 2 39.63 -14.54 -50.75
N LEU A 3 40.15 -13.35 -50.43
CA LEU A 3 40.10 -12.78 -49.07
C LEU A 3 38.70 -12.22 -48.82
N ILE A 4 38.00 -12.78 -47.83
CA ILE A 4 36.73 -12.26 -47.31
C ILE A 4 37.09 -11.39 -46.11
N TYR A 5 36.78 -10.08 -46.19
CA TYR A 5 36.85 -9.16 -45.06
C TYR A 5 35.54 -9.23 -44.29
N THR A 6 35.55 -9.84 -43.11
CA THR A 6 34.40 -9.84 -42.19
C THR A 6 34.50 -8.60 -41.31
N PHE A 7 33.63 -7.62 -41.55
CA PHE A 7 33.43 -6.48 -40.65
C PHE A 7 32.70 -6.96 -39.38
N PHE A 8 33.37 -6.91 -38.23
CA PHE A 8 32.73 -7.07 -36.92
C PHE A 8 32.07 -5.75 -36.55
N LEU A 9 30.73 -5.71 -36.59
CA LEU A 9 29.94 -4.62 -36.01
C LEU A 9 29.93 -4.84 -34.48
N LEU A 10 30.67 -4.04 -33.71
CA LEU A 10 30.52 -4.00 -32.26
C LEU A 10 29.19 -3.31 -31.94
N SER A 11 28.18 -4.10 -31.58
CA SER A 11 26.97 -3.60 -30.94
C SER A 11 27.32 -3.11 -29.53
N LEU A 12 27.33 -1.79 -29.34
CA LEU A 12 27.35 -1.16 -28.01
C LEU A 12 26.04 -1.52 -27.29
N LEU A 13 26.11 -2.54 -26.42
CA LEU A 13 25.09 -2.76 -25.41
C LEU A 13 25.20 -1.63 -24.39
N ASN A 14 24.32 -0.63 -24.49
CA ASN A 14 24.03 0.25 -23.37
C ASN A 14 23.38 -0.61 -22.29
N ALA A 15 24.18 -1.09 -21.33
CA ALA A 15 23.64 -1.49 -20.05
C ALA A 15 23.04 -0.22 -19.43
N ALA A 16 21.72 -0.09 -19.50
CA ALA A 16 21.00 0.88 -18.69
C ALA A 16 21.29 0.49 -17.23
N SER A 17 22.24 1.18 -16.59
CA SER A 17 22.44 1.05 -15.16
C SER A 17 21.15 1.52 -14.50
N ALA A 18 20.36 0.58 -14.00
CA ALA A 18 19.28 0.90 -13.07
C ALA A 18 19.91 1.73 -11.94
N GLN A 19 19.39 2.93 -11.71
CA GLN A 19 19.91 3.80 -10.66
C GLN A 19 19.78 3.06 -9.32
N SER A 20 20.89 2.85 -8.63
CA SER A 20 20.87 2.26 -7.28
C SER A 20 20.02 3.13 -6.36
N LEU A 21 19.25 2.52 -5.46
CA LEU A 21 18.51 3.25 -4.41
C LEU A 21 19.49 4.15 -3.65
N TYR A 22 19.06 5.39 -3.37
CA TYR A 22 19.79 6.28 -2.47
C TYR A 22 19.45 5.93 -1.02
N PHE A 23 20.46 5.92 -0.16
CA PHE A 23 20.29 5.78 1.30
C PHE A 23 20.86 7.03 1.98
N PRO A 24 20.09 7.74 2.82
CA PRO A 24 20.63 8.87 3.57
C PRO A 24 21.67 8.41 4.59
N PRO A 25 22.63 9.27 4.97
CA PRO A 25 23.51 9.02 6.10
C PRO A 25 22.74 8.65 7.37
N THR A 26 23.33 7.77 8.19
CA THR A 26 22.73 7.33 9.45
C THR A 26 22.81 8.39 10.56
N GLU A 27 23.63 9.42 10.36
CA GLU A 27 23.76 10.57 11.24
C GLU A 27 23.56 11.89 10.49
N GLY A 28 23.10 12.91 11.22
CA GLY A 28 22.74 14.20 10.65
C GLY A 28 21.36 14.23 9.98
N ASP A 29 21.06 15.36 9.35
CA ASP A 29 19.76 15.66 8.72
C ASP A 29 19.85 15.74 7.20
N GLU A 30 20.97 15.33 6.61
CA GLU A 30 21.14 15.34 5.15
C GLU A 30 20.32 14.23 4.50
N TRP A 31 19.49 14.61 3.52
CA TRP A 31 18.76 13.68 2.68
C TRP A 31 18.68 14.26 1.28
N ALA A 32 19.23 13.56 0.29
CA ALA A 32 19.18 13.99 -1.09
C ALA A 32 17.72 14.14 -1.57
N THR A 33 17.47 15.22 -2.30
CA THR A 33 16.17 15.51 -2.90
C THR A 33 16.18 15.18 -4.40
N LEU A 34 14.98 14.97 -4.94
CA LEU A 34 14.73 14.85 -6.37
C LEU A 34 13.66 15.87 -6.73
N GLN A 35 13.90 16.69 -7.76
CA GLN A 35 12.93 17.70 -8.18
C GLN A 35 11.73 16.99 -8.82
N SER A 36 10.50 17.39 -8.44
CA SER A 36 9.26 16.83 -9.01
C SER A 36 9.23 16.88 -10.52
N ASP A 37 9.75 17.96 -11.12
CA ASP A 37 9.76 18.15 -12.57
C ASP A 37 10.63 17.09 -13.29
N SER A 38 11.65 16.55 -12.62
CA SER A 38 12.46 15.45 -13.16
C SER A 38 11.71 14.11 -13.22
N LEU A 39 10.56 14.03 -12.54
CA LEU A 39 9.61 12.93 -12.60
C LEU A 39 8.42 13.23 -13.53
N ASN A 40 8.49 14.31 -14.32
CA ASN A 40 7.37 14.81 -15.13
C ASN A 40 6.12 15.16 -14.29
N TRP A 41 6.27 15.40 -12.98
CA TRP A 41 5.14 15.77 -12.12
C TRP A 41 4.75 17.22 -12.34
N CYS A 42 3.47 17.43 -12.62
CA CYS A 42 2.94 18.75 -12.91
C CYS A 42 2.85 19.61 -11.63
N PRO A 43 3.43 20.83 -11.61
CA PRO A 43 3.43 21.67 -10.43
C PRO A 43 2.04 21.91 -9.83
N GLU A 44 1.03 22.13 -10.68
CA GLU A 44 -0.35 22.33 -10.24
C GLU A 44 -0.97 21.08 -9.58
N LYS A 45 -0.51 19.89 -9.97
CA LYS A 45 -0.94 18.62 -9.38
C LYS A 45 -0.23 18.36 -8.06
N VAL A 46 1.04 18.74 -7.95
CA VAL A 46 1.78 18.79 -6.67
C VAL A 46 1.08 19.73 -5.70
N ASP A 47 0.73 20.94 -6.11
CA ASP A 47 0.02 21.90 -5.26
C ASP A 47 -1.35 21.36 -4.83
N SER A 48 -2.10 20.75 -5.76
CA SER A 48 -3.40 20.12 -5.47
C SER A 48 -3.28 18.95 -4.49
N LEU A 49 -2.24 18.11 -4.62
CA LEU A 49 -1.94 17.03 -3.68
C LEU A 49 -1.61 17.58 -2.29
N LEU A 50 -0.77 18.61 -2.21
CA LEU A 50 -0.39 19.23 -0.93
C LEU A 50 -1.58 19.90 -0.24
N ALA A 51 -2.41 20.62 -1.00
CA ALA A 51 -3.66 21.20 -0.49
C ALA A 51 -4.63 20.12 0.01
N PHE A 52 -4.73 18.99 -0.71
CA PHE A 52 -5.54 17.87 -0.28
C PHE A 52 -5.04 17.30 1.05
N VAL A 53 -3.76 16.93 1.18
CA VAL A 53 -3.27 16.32 2.43
C VAL A 53 -3.35 17.31 3.60
N GLU A 54 -3.15 18.61 3.37
CA GLU A 54 -3.35 19.65 4.38
C GLU A 54 -4.81 19.69 4.86
N SER A 55 -5.77 19.68 3.93
CA SER A 55 -7.21 19.66 4.24
C SER A 55 -7.69 18.41 5.00
N ARG A 56 -6.81 17.40 5.12
CA ARG A 56 -7.06 16.14 5.81
C ARG A 56 -6.24 16.02 7.09
N ASP A 57 -6.01 17.13 7.78
CA ASP A 57 -5.30 17.20 9.09
C ASP A 57 -3.94 16.50 9.13
N THR A 58 -3.22 16.52 8.00
CA THR A 58 -1.86 16.01 7.93
C THR A 58 -0.92 16.94 8.69
N LYS A 59 0.05 16.37 9.41
CA LYS A 59 1.10 17.11 10.15
C LYS A 59 2.45 17.04 9.45
N ALA A 60 2.78 15.86 8.92
CA ALA A 60 3.96 15.65 8.09
C ALA A 60 3.61 14.72 6.93
N PHE A 61 4.07 15.07 5.73
CA PHE A 61 3.89 14.28 4.52
C PHE A 61 5.22 14.18 3.77
N ILE A 62 5.67 12.97 3.49
CA ILE A 62 6.93 12.71 2.79
C ILE A 62 6.67 11.72 1.65
N ILE A 63 7.20 12.02 0.46
CA ILE A 63 7.29 11.07 -0.64
C ILE A 63 8.76 10.87 -0.99
N LEU A 64 9.19 9.61 -0.95
CA LEU A 64 10.49 9.18 -1.46
C LEU A 64 10.30 8.51 -2.82
N LYS A 65 11.17 8.84 -3.77
CA LYS A 65 11.35 8.12 -5.04
C LYS A 65 12.82 7.77 -5.16
N ASP A 66 13.12 6.50 -5.44
CA ASP A 66 14.50 6.01 -5.51
C ASP A 66 15.31 6.28 -4.23
N GLY A 67 14.63 6.33 -3.09
CA GLY A 67 15.20 6.67 -1.78
C GLY A 67 15.48 8.16 -1.56
N LYS A 68 15.25 9.03 -2.56
CA LYS A 68 15.40 10.50 -2.44
C LYS A 68 14.07 11.17 -2.12
N ILE A 69 14.11 12.28 -1.39
CA ILE A 69 12.91 13.06 -1.06
C ILE A 69 12.44 13.80 -2.32
N VAL A 70 11.23 13.50 -2.80
CA VAL A 70 10.56 14.25 -3.86
C VAL A 70 9.72 15.37 -3.24
N LEU A 71 8.93 15.02 -2.23
CA LEU A 71 8.11 15.95 -1.46
C LEU A 71 8.34 15.72 0.02
N GLU A 72 8.49 16.82 0.75
CA GLU A 72 8.50 16.85 2.21
C GLU A 72 7.81 18.15 2.64
N ARG A 73 6.72 18.01 3.39
CA ARG A 73 5.96 19.14 3.93
C ARG A 73 5.53 18.87 5.35
N TYR A 74 5.60 19.92 6.16
CA TYR A 74 5.13 19.96 7.53
C TYR A 74 4.08 21.06 7.64
N PHE A 75 2.97 20.77 8.31
CA PHE A 75 1.80 21.64 8.35
C PHE A 75 1.52 22.14 9.77
N GLY A 76 0.87 23.31 9.87
CA GLY A 76 0.59 23.95 11.16
C GLY A 76 1.86 24.29 11.92
N THR A 77 2.00 23.78 13.14
CA THR A 77 3.19 23.99 13.99
C THR A 77 4.23 22.87 13.90
N PHE A 78 3.99 21.85 13.07
CA PHE A 78 4.94 20.74 12.91
C PHE A 78 6.18 21.20 12.15
N GLN A 79 7.31 20.63 12.55
CA GLN A 79 8.62 20.86 11.97
C GLN A 79 9.31 19.51 11.73
N GLN A 80 10.45 19.53 11.04
CA GLN A 80 11.24 18.33 10.72
C GLN A 80 11.62 17.50 11.95
N ASP A 81 11.81 18.13 13.10
CA ASP A 81 12.18 17.50 14.35
C ASP A 81 11.00 17.13 15.27
N SER A 82 9.76 17.41 14.84
CA SER A 82 8.56 17.06 15.60
C SER A 82 8.37 15.55 15.69
N ILE A 83 8.09 15.08 16.90
CA ILE A 83 7.82 13.66 17.19
C ILE A 83 6.31 13.43 17.18
N TRP A 84 5.89 12.32 16.58
CA TRP A 84 4.50 11.88 16.56
C TRP A 84 4.39 10.35 16.73
N TYR A 85 3.23 9.90 17.17
CA TYR A 85 2.95 8.47 17.35
C TYR A 85 2.62 7.80 16.02
N TRP A 86 2.97 6.51 15.88
CA TRP A 86 2.69 5.71 14.69
C TRP A 86 1.37 4.94 14.78
N ALA A 87 0.76 4.87 15.97
CA ALA A 87 -0.37 4.00 16.27
C ALA A 87 -0.10 2.57 15.75
N SER A 88 -1.10 1.93 15.13
CA SER A 88 -0.96 0.59 14.56
C SER A 88 0.01 0.49 13.37
N ALA A 89 0.49 1.59 12.76
CA ALA A 89 1.59 1.47 11.79
C ALA A 89 2.88 0.95 12.45
N GLY A 90 3.01 1.11 13.78
CA GLY A 90 4.08 0.49 14.56
C GLY A 90 4.04 -1.04 14.55
N LYS A 91 2.89 -1.69 14.28
CA LYS A 91 2.81 -3.16 14.17
C LYS A 91 3.73 -3.71 13.08
N SER A 92 3.81 -3.00 11.95
CA SER A 92 4.69 -3.37 10.84
C SER A 92 6.17 -3.24 11.19
N LEU A 93 6.54 -2.25 12.04
CA LEU A 93 7.87 -2.19 12.64
C LEU A 93 8.11 -3.37 13.60
N MET A 94 7.11 -3.73 14.40
CA MET A 94 7.21 -4.87 15.31
C MET A 94 7.42 -6.19 14.56
N ALA A 95 6.76 -6.40 13.42
CA ALA A 95 7.01 -7.59 12.58
C ALA A 95 8.46 -7.69 12.12
N ALA A 96 9.08 -6.58 11.74
CA ALA A 96 10.51 -6.55 11.41
C ALA A 96 11.38 -6.83 12.65
N VAL A 97 11.04 -6.28 13.82
CA VAL A 97 11.77 -6.53 15.08
C VAL A 97 11.69 -8.00 15.49
N ILE A 98 10.53 -8.65 15.36
CA ILE A 98 10.35 -10.10 15.62
C ILE A 98 11.18 -10.92 14.64
N GLY A 99 11.16 -10.58 13.35
CA GLY A 99 11.98 -11.25 12.33
C GLY A 99 13.47 -11.14 12.63
N LEU A 100 13.92 -9.97 13.08
CA LEU A 100 15.30 -9.75 13.52
C LEU A 100 15.64 -10.54 14.79
N ALA A 101 14.71 -10.68 15.73
CA ALA A 101 14.89 -11.55 16.91
C ALA A 101 14.95 -13.04 16.55
N GLN A 102 14.17 -13.47 15.57
CA GLN A 102 14.28 -14.81 15.01
C GLN A 102 15.63 -15.04 14.33
N GLU A 103 16.05 -14.10 13.48
CA GLU A 103 17.33 -14.17 12.77
C GLU A 103 18.53 -14.26 13.73
N ASP A 104 18.44 -13.60 14.88
CA ASP A 104 19.45 -13.69 15.95
C ASP A 104 19.37 -14.98 16.79
N GLY A 105 18.33 -15.80 16.59
CA GLY A 105 18.11 -17.04 17.32
C GLY A 105 17.51 -16.87 18.72
N TYR A 106 16.89 -15.72 19.02
CA TYR A 106 16.22 -15.49 20.30
C TYR A 106 14.82 -16.11 20.38
N LEU A 107 14.15 -16.28 19.23
CA LEU A 107 12.83 -16.91 19.15
C LEU A 107 12.63 -17.64 17.81
N ASP A 108 11.65 -18.54 17.73
CA ASP A 108 11.11 -19.06 16.46
C ASP A 108 9.61 -18.74 16.40
N ILE A 109 9.15 -18.11 15.32
CA ILE A 109 7.73 -17.72 15.23
C ILE A 109 6.77 -18.93 15.26
N ASN A 110 7.24 -20.13 15.00
CA ASN A 110 6.43 -21.35 15.03
C ASN A 110 6.28 -21.94 16.42
N ASP A 111 7.04 -21.45 17.39
CA ASP A 111 6.94 -21.90 18.77
C ASP A 111 5.63 -21.40 19.40
N PRO A 112 5.06 -22.20 20.32
CA PRO A 112 4.00 -21.72 21.21
C PRO A 112 4.41 -20.47 21.98
N VAL A 113 3.49 -19.51 22.13
CA VAL A 113 3.73 -18.31 22.96
C VAL A 113 4.10 -18.67 24.40
N SER A 114 3.56 -19.78 24.91
CA SER A 114 3.83 -20.31 26.25
C SER A 114 5.29 -20.68 26.49
N ASP A 115 6.09 -20.91 25.45
CA ASP A 115 7.51 -21.27 25.60
C ASP A 115 8.35 -20.07 26.07
N TYR A 116 7.87 -18.85 25.82
CA TYR A 116 8.52 -17.59 26.19
C TYR A 116 7.86 -16.93 27.39
N MET A 117 6.53 -16.99 27.45
CA MET A 117 5.72 -16.25 28.42
C MET A 117 5.18 -17.12 29.57
N GLY A 118 5.38 -18.44 29.51
CA GLY A 118 4.80 -19.40 30.44
C GLY A 118 3.38 -19.80 30.09
N ILE A 119 2.90 -20.86 30.74
CA ILE A 119 1.51 -21.34 30.61
C ILE A 119 0.54 -20.47 31.44
N GLY A 120 -0.73 -20.45 31.06
CA GLY A 120 -1.78 -19.69 31.74
C GLY A 120 -1.74 -18.19 31.44
N TRP A 121 -1.13 -17.82 30.30
CA TRP A 121 -1.17 -16.44 29.80
C TRP A 121 -2.53 -16.11 29.16
N THR A 122 -3.40 -17.11 28.97
CA THR A 122 -4.79 -16.99 28.54
C THR A 122 -5.76 -17.73 29.47
N GLU A 123 -7.07 -17.51 29.30
CA GLU A 123 -8.13 -18.35 29.89
C GLU A 123 -8.54 -19.51 28.95
N CYS A 124 -7.73 -19.82 27.93
CA CYS A 124 -8.00 -20.96 27.07
C CYS A 124 -7.78 -22.27 27.85
N PRO A 125 -8.48 -23.37 27.48
CA PRO A 125 -8.06 -24.70 27.90
C PRO A 125 -6.58 -24.93 27.53
N PRO A 126 -5.77 -25.60 28.36
CA PRO A 126 -4.32 -25.72 28.13
C PRO A 126 -3.95 -26.28 26.76
N GLU A 127 -4.72 -27.25 26.25
CA GLU A 127 -4.52 -27.84 24.93
C GLU A 127 -4.84 -26.87 23.78
N LYS A 128 -5.58 -25.80 24.04
CA LYS A 128 -5.92 -24.74 23.08
C LYS A 128 -4.94 -23.59 23.17
N GLU A 129 -4.52 -23.20 24.37
CA GLU A 129 -3.45 -22.23 24.57
C GLU A 129 -2.15 -22.67 23.87
N ALA A 130 -1.80 -23.96 23.98
CA ALA A 130 -0.62 -24.54 23.35
C ALA A 130 -0.64 -24.52 21.82
N LEU A 131 -1.79 -24.26 21.17
CA LEU A 131 -1.89 -24.10 19.72
C LEU A 131 -1.49 -22.70 19.26
N ILE A 132 -1.49 -21.71 20.16
CA ILE A 132 -1.25 -20.32 19.80
C ILE A 132 0.26 -20.08 19.71
N THR A 133 0.74 -19.94 18.47
CA THR A 133 2.14 -19.60 18.16
C THR A 133 2.35 -18.10 18.04
N ILE A 134 3.60 -17.66 18.09
CA ILE A 134 3.97 -16.25 17.80
C ILE A 134 3.49 -15.87 16.38
N ARG A 135 3.61 -16.79 15.41
CA ARG A 135 3.10 -16.64 14.05
C ARG A 135 1.62 -16.27 14.08
N ASN A 136 0.80 -16.95 14.89
CA ASN A 136 -0.63 -16.64 14.98
C ASN A 136 -0.90 -15.23 15.51
N GLN A 137 -0.05 -14.67 16.39
CA GLN A 137 -0.18 -13.28 16.84
C GLN A 137 0.12 -12.29 15.70
N ILE A 138 1.20 -12.51 14.94
CA ILE A 138 1.61 -11.60 13.86
C ILE A 138 0.78 -11.76 12.57
N THR A 139 0.06 -12.88 12.41
CA THR A 139 -0.89 -13.09 11.30
C THR A 139 -2.34 -12.77 11.67
N MET A 140 -2.61 -12.34 12.91
CA MET A 140 -3.96 -12.04 13.42
C MET A 140 -4.90 -13.25 13.37
N THR A 141 -4.38 -14.44 13.70
CA THR A 141 -5.13 -15.70 13.70
C THR A 141 -5.01 -16.47 15.01
N THR A 142 -5.00 -15.78 16.15
CA THR A 142 -4.86 -16.43 17.47
C THR A 142 -6.06 -17.31 17.84
N GLY A 143 -7.22 -17.08 17.22
CA GLY A 143 -8.46 -17.77 17.59
C GLY A 143 -9.08 -17.28 18.91
N LEU A 144 -8.46 -16.28 19.55
CA LEU A 144 -9.00 -15.62 20.73
C LEU A 144 -10.19 -14.73 20.37
N ASP A 145 -11.12 -14.59 21.32
CA ASP A 145 -12.27 -13.70 21.19
C ASP A 145 -11.81 -12.24 21.12
N ASP A 146 -12.13 -11.54 20.02
CA ASP A 146 -11.84 -10.11 19.80
C ASP A 146 -13.03 -9.20 20.14
N ALA A 147 -14.07 -9.76 20.77
CA ALA A 147 -15.29 -9.07 21.17
C ALA A 147 -15.58 -9.18 22.69
N VAL A 148 -14.56 -9.40 23.51
CA VAL A 148 -14.70 -9.56 24.98
C VAL A 148 -15.38 -8.33 25.60
N GLU A 149 -16.44 -8.60 26.38
CA GLU A 149 -17.25 -7.57 27.03
C GLU A 149 -16.38 -6.71 27.97
N ASN A 150 -16.40 -5.39 27.76
CA ASN A 150 -15.59 -4.35 28.45
C ASN A 150 -14.17 -4.09 27.95
N ASP A 151 -13.63 -4.81 26.95
CA ASP A 151 -12.39 -4.41 26.25
C ASP A 151 -12.67 -3.78 24.88
N THR A 152 -13.50 -2.73 24.87
CA THR A 152 -13.87 -2.01 23.62
C THR A 152 -12.68 -1.36 22.90
N THR A 153 -11.50 -1.33 23.52
CA THR A 153 -10.27 -0.76 22.98
C THR A 153 -9.24 -1.80 22.56
N ASN A 154 -9.48 -3.10 22.81
CA ASN A 154 -8.47 -4.16 22.69
C ASN A 154 -7.14 -3.74 23.36
N SER A 155 -7.23 -3.35 24.62
CA SER A 155 -6.11 -2.81 25.42
C SER A 155 -5.99 -3.49 26.78
N CYS A 156 -6.70 -4.60 27.00
CA CYS A 156 -6.51 -5.44 28.17
C CYS A 156 -5.43 -6.50 27.92
N PHE A 157 -4.53 -6.71 28.89
CA PHE A 157 -3.41 -7.65 28.80
C PHE A 157 -3.43 -8.73 29.89
N GLU A 158 -4.49 -8.77 30.70
CA GLU A 158 -4.69 -9.82 31.70
C GLU A 158 -5.17 -11.11 31.02
N PRO A 159 -4.81 -12.30 31.54
CA PRO A 159 -5.27 -13.58 30.99
C PRO A 159 -6.79 -13.66 30.77
N ALA A 160 -7.57 -13.02 31.66
CA ALA A 160 -9.03 -12.93 31.59
C ALA A 160 -9.59 -12.33 30.29
N CYS A 161 -8.77 -11.56 29.58
CA CYS A 161 -9.11 -10.91 28.31
C CYS A 161 -8.74 -11.76 27.09
N PHE A 162 -8.02 -12.86 27.29
CA PHE A 162 -7.66 -13.82 26.24
C PHE A 162 -8.52 -15.07 26.36
N GLN A 163 -9.78 -14.94 25.94
CA GLN A 163 -10.75 -16.02 25.96
C GLN A 163 -10.68 -16.84 24.68
N TYR A 164 -10.79 -18.15 24.81
CA TYR A 164 -10.89 -19.05 23.66
C TYR A 164 -12.20 -18.82 22.90
N LEU A 165 -12.11 -18.59 21.59
CA LEU A 165 -13.28 -18.58 20.70
C LEU A 165 -13.23 -19.76 19.72
N VAL A 166 -12.10 -19.94 19.03
CA VAL A 166 -11.83 -21.03 18.09
C VAL A 166 -10.35 -21.42 18.12
N ASP A 167 -10.01 -22.55 17.50
CA ASP A 167 -8.62 -23.00 17.38
C ASP A 167 -7.78 -21.98 16.59
N ALA A 168 -6.54 -21.76 17.03
CA ALA A 168 -5.59 -20.89 16.36
C ALA A 168 -5.43 -21.28 14.87
N GLY A 169 -5.31 -20.28 13.99
CA GLY A 169 -5.19 -20.45 12.54
C GLY A 169 -6.51 -20.66 11.79
N THR A 170 -7.64 -20.84 12.48
CA THR A 170 -8.93 -21.12 11.83
C THR A 170 -9.79 -19.87 11.57
N ARG A 171 -9.43 -18.73 12.19
CA ARG A 171 -10.15 -17.46 12.08
C ARG A 171 -9.16 -16.31 12.02
N TRP A 172 -9.45 -15.32 11.17
CA TRP A 172 -8.73 -14.06 11.12
C TRP A 172 -9.52 -12.97 11.84
N ALA A 173 -8.87 -12.27 12.77
CA ALA A 173 -9.44 -11.17 13.52
C ALA A 173 -8.36 -10.18 13.94
N TYR A 174 -8.57 -8.91 13.59
CA TYR A 174 -7.63 -7.84 13.93
C TYR A 174 -7.70 -7.51 15.42
N HIS A 175 -6.87 -8.18 16.22
CA HIS A 175 -6.93 -8.18 17.68
C HIS A 175 -5.67 -7.53 18.27
N ASN A 176 -5.80 -6.33 18.86
CA ASN A 176 -4.64 -5.59 19.38
C ASN A 176 -4.03 -6.23 20.63
N SER A 177 -4.84 -6.82 21.52
CA SER A 177 -4.38 -7.31 22.82
C SER A 177 -3.32 -8.42 22.69
N PRO A 178 -3.54 -9.50 21.91
CA PRO A 178 -2.53 -10.54 21.71
C PRO A 178 -1.31 -10.00 20.94
N TYR A 179 -1.51 -9.05 20.02
CA TYR A 179 -0.39 -8.39 19.35
C TYR A 179 0.52 -7.65 20.34
N HIS A 180 -0.03 -6.89 21.30
CA HIS A 180 0.82 -6.17 22.25
C HIS A 180 1.65 -7.12 23.11
N TYR A 181 1.15 -8.33 23.37
CA TYR A 181 1.91 -9.36 24.05
C TYR A 181 3.20 -9.76 23.32
N THR A 182 3.27 -9.58 21.99
CA THR A 182 4.53 -9.77 21.23
C THR A 182 5.65 -8.83 21.69
N GLN A 183 5.32 -7.66 22.25
CA GLN A 183 6.31 -6.69 22.74
C GLN A 183 7.02 -7.23 23.98
N GLU A 184 6.24 -7.72 24.96
CA GLU A 184 6.76 -8.39 26.15
C GLU A 184 7.49 -9.68 25.77
N LEU A 185 6.99 -10.42 24.79
CA LEU A 185 7.64 -11.64 24.29
C LEU A 185 9.05 -11.36 23.75
N VAL A 186 9.23 -10.30 22.95
CA VAL A 186 10.57 -9.94 22.46
C VAL A 186 11.50 -9.54 23.60
N GLU A 187 10.99 -8.82 24.61
CA GLU A 187 11.78 -8.50 25.80
C GLU A 187 12.17 -9.76 26.59
N ALA A 188 11.25 -10.70 26.77
CA ALA A 188 11.50 -11.98 27.45
C ALA A 188 12.52 -12.85 26.69
N ALA A 189 12.36 -12.96 25.37
CA ALA A 189 13.24 -13.75 24.50
C ALA A 189 14.67 -13.19 24.42
N THR A 190 14.79 -11.87 24.32
CA THR A 190 16.09 -11.20 24.14
C THR A 190 16.77 -10.82 25.45
N GLY A 191 16.02 -10.72 26.55
CA GLY A 191 16.48 -10.17 27.83
C GLY A 191 16.78 -8.66 27.77
N VAL A 192 16.36 -7.96 26.72
CA VAL A 192 16.65 -6.54 26.47
C VAL A 192 15.34 -5.78 26.27
N ASN A 193 15.26 -4.56 26.80
CA ASN A 193 14.11 -3.69 26.58
C ASN A 193 13.85 -3.45 25.08
N LEU A 194 12.59 -3.43 24.66
CA LEU A 194 12.16 -3.39 23.26
C LEU A 194 12.69 -2.16 22.51
N THR A 195 12.70 -0.98 23.15
CA THR A 195 13.25 0.24 22.54
C THR A 195 14.75 0.11 22.32
N LEU A 196 15.47 -0.44 23.29
CA LEU A 196 16.90 -0.66 23.15
C LEU A 196 17.20 -1.70 22.07
N TYR A 197 16.47 -2.82 22.06
CA TYR A 197 16.63 -3.87 21.05
C TYR A 197 16.34 -3.36 19.63
N THR A 198 15.21 -2.67 19.44
CA THR A 198 14.83 -2.04 18.15
C THR A 198 15.91 -1.07 17.67
N ARG A 199 16.44 -0.24 18.57
CA ARG A 199 17.51 0.70 18.23
C ARG A 199 18.81 -0.02 17.86
N LEU A 200 19.24 -1.01 18.63
CA LEU A 200 20.51 -1.71 18.39
C LEU A 200 20.49 -2.51 17.09
N ARG A 201 19.38 -3.20 16.81
CA ARG A 201 19.27 -4.11 15.67
C ARG A 201 18.84 -3.45 14.37
N LEU A 202 17.99 -2.43 14.43
CA LEU A 202 17.44 -1.77 13.25
C LEU A 202 17.79 -0.28 13.21
N GLY A 203 17.51 0.44 14.31
CA GLY A 203 17.62 1.90 14.34
C GLY A 203 19.00 2.44 13.99
N ASN A 204 20.06 1.90 14.60
CA ASN A 204 21.44 2.33 14.37
C ASN A 204 21.90 2.06 12.93
N ALA A 205 21.44 0.96 12.32
CA ALA A 205 21.84 0.57 10.97
C ALA A 205 21.29 1.53 9.90
N ILE A 206 20.10 2.10 10.14
CA ILE A 206 19.42 2.98 9.17
C ILE A 206 19.37 4.46 9.60
N GLY A 207 19.90 4.78 10.79
CA GLY A 207 19.80 6.11 11.39
C GLY A 207 18.40 6.48 11.88
N MET A 208 17.53 5.49 12.10
CA MET A 208 16.17 5.71 12.62
C MET A 208 16.22 5.89 14.14
N LYS A 209 15.66 7.00 14.61
CA LYS A 209 15.54 7.36 16.03
C LYS A 209 14.07 7.29 16.47
N GLY A 210 13.82 6.93 17.72
CA GLY A 210 12.46 6.79 18.26
C GLY A 210 12.42 5.85 19.45
N GLY A 211 11.21 5.53 19.91
CA GLY A 211 11.02 4.60 21.03
C GLY A 211 9.58 4.12 21.17
N TRP A 212 9.45 2.96 21.81
CA TRP A 212 8.18 2.35 22.21
C TRP A 212 7.73 2.93 23.55
N PHE A 213 6.52 3.47 23.59
CA PHE A 213 5.88 4.00 24.79
C PHE A 213 4.41 3.58 24.79
N GLY A 214 3.96 2.88 25.84
CA GLY A 214 2.57 2.43 25.95
C GLY A 214 2.09 1.63 24.73
N ASN A 215 2.91 0.67 24.28
CA ASN A 215 2.68 -0.18 23.11
C ASN A 215 2.68 0.51 21.73
N VAL A 216 3.01 1.80 21.68
CA VAL A 216 3.03 2.59 20.45
C VAL A 216 4.45 3.13 20.20
N TYR A 217 4.89 3.09 18.96
CA TYR A 217 6.17 3.66 18.55
C TYR A 217 6.02 5.17 18.24
N TYR A 218 7.01 5.95 18.65
CA TYR A 218 7.08 7.40 18.43
C TYR A 218 8.38 7.77 17.74
N SER A 219 8.31 8.60 16.70
CA SER A 219 9.48 9.16 16.02
C SER A 219 9.15 10.37 15.15
N LYS A 220 10.17 10.95 14.50
CA LYS A 220 9.98 11.97 13.46
C LYS A 220 9.47 11.33 12.16
N ALA A 221 8.87 12.13 11.29
CA ALA A 221 8.40 11.66 9.97
C ALA A 221 9.55 11.08 9.12
N ARG A 222 10.75 11.68 9.18
CA ARG A 222 11.93 11.16 8.49
C ARG A 222 12.43 9.82 9.03
N ASP A 223 12.22 9.50 10.30
CA ASP A 223 12.54 8.19 10.88
C ASP A 223 11.55 7.12 10.35
N MET A 224 10.28 7.49 10.24
CA MET A 224 9.23 6.67 9.63
C MET A 224 9.52 6.40 8.14
N ALA A 225 10.02 7.40 7.42
CA ALA A 225 10.45 7.26 6.03
C ALA A 225 11.71 6.37 5.87
N ARG A 226 12.65 6.40 6.82
CA ARG A 226 13.80 5.48 6.83
C ARG A 226 13.36 4.03 6.95
N PHE A 227 12.41 3.74 7.83
CA PHE A 227 11.85 2.40 7.94
C PHE A 227 11.15 1.96 6.64
N GLY A 228 10.32 2.83 6.05
CA GLY A 228 9.71 2.54 4.74
C GLY A 228 10.75 2.28 3.64
N LEU A 229 11.86 3.02 3.62
CA LEU A 229 12.96 2.81 2.67
C LEU A 229 13.72 1.49 2.92
N LEU A 230 13.92 1.09 4.18
CA LEU A 230 14.50 -0.21 4.51
C LEU A 230 13.62 -1.36 3.95
N MET A 231 12.31 -1.22 4.09
CA MET A 231 11.36 -2.20 3.56
C MET A 231 11.36 -2.20 2.03
N LEU A 232 11.38 -1.03 1.39
CA LEU A 232 11.53 -0.92 -0.06
C LEU A 232 12.82 -1.59 -0.56
N ALA A 233 13.89 -1.52 0.23
CA ALA A 233 15.19 -2.10 -0.07
C ALA A 233 15.35 -3.54 0.43
N GLU A 234 14.26 -4.22 0.79
CA GLU A 234 14.26 -5.64 1.17
C GLU A 234 15.25 -5.97 2.31
N GLY A 235 15.29 -5.10 3.33
CA GLY A 235 16.18 -5.27 4.48
C GLY A 235 17.63 -4.83 4.25
N GLN A 236 17.95 -4.26 3.09
CA GLN A 236 19.27 -3.71 2.79
C GLN A 236 19.35 -2.21 3.07
N TRP A 237 20.49 -1.76 3.59
CA TRP A 237 20.76 -0.34 3.81
C TRP A 237 22.17 0.04 3.38
N GLY A 238 22.31 0.67 2.20
CA GLY A 238 23.60 1.17 1.72
C GLY A 238 24.71 0.11 1.67
N GLY A 239 24.37 -1.14 1.32
CA GLY A 239 25.30 -2.28 1.33
C GLY A 239 25.42 -3.02 2.66
N THR A 240 24.74 -2.54 3.71
CA THR A 240 24.62 -3.24 4.99
C THR A 240 23.36 -4.12 4.96
N PRO A 241 23.47 -5.45 5.11
CA PRO A 241 22.31 -6.31 5.22
C PRO A 241 21.76 -6.24 6.64
N VAL A 242 20.70 -5.47 6.85
CA VAL A 242 20.07 -5.27 8.17
C VAL A 242 19.21 -6.47 8.55
N MET A 243 18.46 -6.99 7.57
CA MET A 243 17.68 -8.22 7.68
C MET A 243 18.13 -9.16 6.57
N THR A 244 18.57 -10.36 6.93
CA THR A 244 19.13 -11.35 5.99
C THR A 244 18.20 -12.54 5.77
N ASP A 245 17.22 -12.76 6.64
CA ASP A 245 16.16 -13.76 6.45
C ASP A 245 15.16 -13.31 5.38
N THR A 246 15.53 -13.56 4.12
CA THR A 246 14.69 -13.28 2.94
C THR A 246 13.38 -14.06 2.93
N ALA A 247 13.33 -15.25 3.54
CA ALA A 247 12.11 -16.04 3.60
C ALA A 247 11.10 -15.41 4.55
N TYR A 248 11.53 -14.99 5.74
CA TYR A 248 10.69 -14.22 6.66
C TYR A 248 10.29 -12.89 6.05
N PHE A 249 11.23 -12.15 5.43
CA PHE A 249 10.91 -10.88 4.77
C PHE A 249 9.80 -11.04 3.74
N ASN A 250 9.91 -12.02 2.84
CA ASN A 250 8.89 -12.30 1.84
C ASN A 250 7.55 -12.68 2.48
N ALA A 251 7.57 -13.46 3.57
CA ALA A 251 6.35 -13.81 4.31
C ALA A 251 5.69 -12.61 5.01
N MET A 252 6.45 -11.56 5.35
CA MET A 252 5.87 -10.32 5.87
C MET A 252 4.97 -9.63 4.84
N ILE A 253 5.37 -9.65 3.57
CA ILE A 253 4.74 -8.86 2.50
C ILE A 253 3.99 -9.71 1.46
N THR A 254 3.66 -10.96 1.81
CA THR A 254 2.80 -11.85 1.02
C THR A 254 1.66 -12.41 1.88
N PRO A 255 0.55 -12.88 1.28
CA PRO A 255 -0.59 -13.39 2.05
C PRO A 255 -0.15 -14.47 3.05
N SER A 256 -0.35 -14.20 4.34
CA SER A 256 0.10 -15.09 5.42
C SER A 256 -0.83 -16.28 5.68
N GLN A 257 -2.06 -16.19 5.16
CA GLN A 257 -3.12 -17.20 5.28
C GLN A 257 -4.18 -16.98 4.17
N SER A 258 -5.16 -17.90 4.05
CA SER A 258 -6.21 -17.85 3.03
C SER A 258 -7.52 -17.14 3.42
N LEU A 259 -7.70 -16.82 4.71
CA LEU A 259 -8.86 -16.17 5.33
C LEU A 259 -8.95 -14.67 4.96
N ASN A 260 -7.89 -13.90 5.17
CA ASN A 260 -7.73 -12.51 4.74
C ASN A 260 -6.48 -12.40 3.87
N GLN A 261 -6.64 -12.53 2.55
CA GLN A 261 -5.50 -12.54 1.63
C GLN A 261 -4.74 -11.21 1.61
N SER A 262 -5.38 -10.11 2.00
CA SER A 262 -4.75 -8.78 2.07
C SER A 262 -3.93 -8.52 3.35
N TYR A 263 -3.46 -9.58 4.02
CA TYR A 263 -2.71 -9.48 5.27
C TYR A 263 -1.49 -10.42 5.32
N GLY A 264 -0.31 -9.83 5.52
CA GLY A 264 0.96 -10.54 5.77
C GLY A 264 1.29 -10.63 7.27
N TYR A 265 2.57 -10.53 7.63
CA TYR A 265 2.96 -10.41 9.05
C TYR A 265 2.86 -8.95 9.48
N LEU A 266 1.71 -8.59 10.06
CA LEU A 266 1.41 -7.21 10.49
C LEU A 266 1.53 -6.13 9.39
N TRP A 267 1.48 -6.54 8.12
CA TRP A 267 1.44 -5.67 6.94
C TRP A 267 0.12 -5.84 6.20
N TRP A 268 -0.43 -4.73 5.71
CA TRP A 268 -1.56 -4.74 4.80
C TRP A 268 -1.07 -4.84 3.36
N LEU A 269 -1.68 -5.72 2.57
CA LEU A 269 -1.25 -6.03 1.20
C LEU A 269 -2.32 -5.55 0.23
N ASN A 270 -1.93 -4.76 -0.77
CA ASN A 270 -2.85 -4.37 -1.84
C ASN A 270 -2.85 -5.42 -2.96
N GLY A 271 -3.72 -5.22 -3.96
CA GLY A 271 -3.76 -6.03 -5.18
C GLY A 271 -4.29 -7.45 -5.03
N GLN A 272 -4.64 -7.87 -3.80
CA GLN A 272 -5.18 -9.21 -3.53
C GLN A 272 -6.65 -9.28 -3.95
N PRO A 273 -7.18 -10.47 -4.29
CA PRO A 273 -8.55 -10.61 -4.79
C PRO A 273 -9.61 -10.46 -3.68
N SER A 274 -9.21 -10.43 -2.41
CA SER A 274 -10.11 -10.22 -1.29
C SER A 274 -9.41 -9.64 -0.07
N PHE A 275 -10.19 -8.99 0.80
CA PHE A 275 -9.74 -8.46 2.09
C PHE A 275 -10.82 -8.58 3.16
N MET A 276 -10.38 -8.58 4.41
CA MET A 276 -11.24 -8.38 5.58
C MET A 276 -10.83 -7.08 6.29
N LEU A 277 -11.79 -6.39 6.89
CA LEU A 277 -11.54 -5.20 7.71
C LEU A 277 -11.54 -5.56 9.21
N PRO A 278 -10.90 -4.75 10.08
CA PRO A 278 -10.99 -4.95 11.52
C PRO A 278 -12.44 -4.93 12.02
N ALA A 279 -12.71 -5.65 13.11
CA ALA A 279 -14.03 -5.76 13.75
C ALA A 279 -15.16 -6.36 12.88
N THR A 280 -14.84 -6.96 11.73
CA THR A 280 -15.80 -7.68 10.90
C THR A 280 -15.24 -9.03 10.46
N GLN A 281 -16.14 -9.96 10.17
CA GLN A 281 -15.84 -11.25 9.55
C GLN A 281 -16.24 -11.28 8.06
N LEU A 282 -16.69 -10.14 7.53
CA LEU A 282 -17.05 -10.01 6.12
C LEU A 282 -15.80 -10.05 5.25
N VAL A 283 -15.81 -10.95 4.26
CA VAL A 283 -14.83 -10.98 3.18
C VAL A 283 -15.34 -10.10 2.04
N LEU A 284 -14.56 -9.08 1.70
CA LEU A 284 -14.82 -8.15 0.61
C LEU A 284 -13.98 -8.55 -0.60
N ASN A 285 -14.55 -8.45 -1.80
CA ASN A 285 -13.87 -8.80 -3.04
C ASN A 285 -13.13 -7.59 -3.63
N GLY A 286 -12.00 -7.85 -4.27
CA GLY A 286 -11.13 -6.86 -4.89
C GLY A 286 -10.00 -6.38 -3.98
N PRO A 287 -9.14 -5.46 -4.48
CA PRO A 287 -8.06 -4.87 -3.72
C PRO A 287 -8.59 -3.92 -2.63
N MET A 288 -7.86 -3.81 -1.52
CA MET A 288 -8.22 -2.92 -0.42
C MET A 288 -8.19 -1.43 -0.84
N ILE A 289 -7.24 -1.06 -1.70
CA ILE A 289 -7.09 0.32 -2.21
C ILE A 289 -7.00 0.23 -3.75
N PRO A 290 -8.16 0.19 -4.45
CA PRO A 290 -8.21 0.00 -5.91
C PRO A 290 -7.42 1.02 -6.72
N GLU A 291 -7.29 2.25 -6.24
CA GLU A 291 -6.55 3.33 -6.93
C GLU A 291 -5.02 3.22 -6.75
N ALA A 292 -4.55 2.33 -5.86
CA ALA A 292 -3.13 2.16 -5.59
C ALA A 292 -2.53 1.00 -6.41
N PRO A 293 -1.21 1.01 -6.66
CA PRO A 293 -0.50 -0.09 -7.32
C PRO A 293 -0.75 -1.44 -6.64
N ALA A 294 -0.84 -2.50 -7.43
CA ALA A 294 -1.20 -3.83 -6.94
C ALA A 294 -0.12 -4.43 -6.02
N ASP A 295 1.15 -4.09 -6.23
CA ASP A 295 2.27 -4.56 -5.40
C ASP A 295 2.54 -3.67 -4.18
N MET A 296 1.69 -2.66 -3.94
CA MET A 296 1.78 -1.85 -2.74
C MET A 296 1.51 -2.68 -1.49
N TYR A 297 2.36 -2.53 -0.48
CA TYR A 297 2.06 -2.96 0.88
C TYR A 297 2.20 -1.77 1.85
N ALA A 298 1.50 -1.84 2.99
CA ALA A 298 1.32 -0.67 3.85
C ALA A 298 1.26 -0.98 5.34
N ALA A 299 1.87 -0.09 6.12
CA ALA A 299 1.71 0.01 7.56
C ALA A 299 0.60 1.02 7.85
N LEU A 300 -0.53 0.55 8.39
CA LEU A 300 -1.74 1.37 8.59
C LEU A 300 -2.03 1.57 10.08
N GLY A 301 -2.07 2.84 10.49
CA GLY A 301 -2.34 3.27 11.86
C GLY A 301 -3.63 4.09 12.00
N LYS A 302 -4.20 4.08 13.21
CA LYS A 302 -5.30 4.98 13.61
C LYS A 302 -4.92 6.44 13.29
N ASN A 303 -5.91 7.25 12.93
CA ASN A 303 -5.72 8.65 12.51
C ASN A 303 -4.84 8.79 11.26
N ASP A 304 -4.81 7.76 10.43
CA ASP A 304 -4.06 7.69 9.18
C ASP A 304 -2.56 7.94 9.33
N GLN A 305 -1.94 7.29 10.33
CA GLN A 305 -0.49 7.12 10.30
C GLN A 305 -0.18 6.08 9.23
N LYS A 306 0.60 6.43 8.22
CA LYS A 306 0.74 5.59 7.02
C LYS A 306 2.19 5.50 6.59
N ILE A 307 2.61 4.28 6.27
CA ILE A 307 3.78 4.01 5.43
C ILE A 307 3.25 3.18 4.28
N TYR A 308 3.35 3.67 3.07
CA TYR A 308 3.09 2.88 1.86
C TYR A 308 4.41 2.63 1.16
N VAL A 309 4.61 1.40 0.72
CA VAL A 309 5.78 1.00 -0.05
C VAL A 309 5.30 0.39 -1.35
N VAL A 310 5.81 0.90 -2.47
CA VAL A 310 5.50 0.40 -3.82
C VAL A 310 6.81 -0.02 -4.49
N PRO A 311 7.15 -1.32 -4.47
CA PRO A 311 8.38 -1.84 -5.05
C PRO A 311 8.54 -1.50 -6.54
N SER A 312 7.50 -1.74 -7.34
CA SER A 312 7.49 -1.53 -8.80
C SER A 312 7.79 -0.08 -9.19
N GLU A 313 7.37 0.87 -8.35
CA GLU A 313 7.61 2.29 -8.55
C GLU A 313 8.77 2.83 -7.72
N ARG A 314 9.42 2.01 -6.88
CA ARG A 314 10.50 2.44 -5.97
C ARG A 314 10.10 3.66 -5.15
N LEU A 315 8.87 3.63 -4.65
CA LEU A 315 8.19 4.73 -4.00
C LEU A 315 7.93 4.38 -2.53
N VAL A 316 8.15 5.36 -1.64
CA VAL A 316 7.68 5.30 -0.25
C VAL A 316 6.89 6.56 0.04
N VAL A 317 5.68 6.42 0.58
CA VAL A 317 4.84 7.55 0.98
C VAL A 317 4.57 7.45 2.48
N VAL A 318 4.88 8.52 3.21
CA VAL A 318 4.68 8.60 4.67
C VAL A 318 3.75 9.73 5.01
N ARG A 319 2.80 9.44 5.91
CA ARG A 319 1.93 10.44 6.53
C ARG A 319 1.95 10.28 8.05
N GLN A 320 2.15 11.41 8.74
CA GLN A 320 1.79 11.58 10.14
C GLN A 320 0.71 12.66 10.26
N GLY A 321 -0.28 12.49 11.11
CA GLY A 321 -1.38 13.45 11.21
C GLY A 321 -2.41 13.16 12.29
N ASN A 322 -3.42 14.03 12.38
CA ASN A 322 -4.67 13.66 13.02
C ASN A 322 -5.55 12.89 12.03
N ASN A 323 -6.75 12.53 12.46
CA ASN A 323 -7.70 11.77 11.65
C ASN A 323 -7.98 12.44 10.30
N ALA A 324 -7.78 11.73 9.18
CA ALA A 324 -7.95 12.27 7.83
C ALA A 324 -9.42 12.27 7.33
N GLY A 325 -10.38 11.78 8.12
CA GLY A 325 -11.79 11.77 7.76
C GLY A 325 -12.65 10.85 8.63
N PRO A 326 -13.91 10.58 8.27
CA PRO A 326 -14.70 9.56 8.97
C PRO A 326 -13.99 8.21 8.86
N VAL A 327 -13.63 7.64 10.00
CA VAL A 327 -12.91 6.37 10.11
C VAL A 327 -13.87 5.24 9.75
N ALA A 328 -13.59 4.51 8.67
CA ALA A 328 -13.96 3.10 8.58
C ALA A 328 -12.69 2.29 8.86
N ALA A 329 -12.82 1.23 9.66
CA ALA A 329 -11.70 0.44 10.14
C ALA A 329 -10.74 0.04 8.99
N ALA A 330 -9.44 0.33 9.14
CA ALA A 330 -8.33 0.11 8.20
C ALA A 330 -8.44 0.70 6.78
N ALA A 331 -9.62 0.82 6.18
CA ALA A 331 -9.87 1.45 4.89
C ALA A 331 -10.49 2.84 5.09
N SER A 332 -9.65 3.88 5.11
CA SER A 332 -10.17 5.25 5.14
C SER A 332 -10.43 5.71 3.70
N SER A 333 -11.45 6.56 3.51
CA SER A 333 -11.68 7.20 2.21
C SER A 333 -10.48 8.05 1.75
N PHE A 334 -9.57 8.38 2.69
CA PHE A 334 -8.32 9.06 2.43
C PHE A 334 -7.39 8.25 1.51
N ASP A 335 -7.26 6.93 1.72
CA ASP A 335 -6.33 6.09 0.95
C ASP A 335 -6.61 6.16 -0.56
N ASN A 336 -7.84 5.87 -0.98
CA ASN A 336 -8.22 5.91 -2.41
C ASN A 336 -8.14 7.34 -2.98
N GLN A 337 -8.50 8.37 -2.22
CA GLN A 337 -8.39 9.76 -2.69
C GLN A 337 -6.94 10.23 -2.86
N LEU A 338 -6.04 9.77 -1.98
CA LEU A 338 -4.61 10.02 -2.08
C LEU A 338 -4.04 9.33 -3.33
N TRP A 339 -4.32 8.04 -3.49
CA TRP A 339 -3.76 7.24 -4.57
C TRP A 339 -4.30 7.63 -5.94
N ALA A 340 -5.58 7.99 -6.06
CA ALA A 340 -6.11 8.58 -7.29
C ALA A 340 -5.32 9.82 -7.71
N ARG A 341 -4.97 10.71 -6.77
CA ARG A 341 -4.14 11.89 -7.06
C ARG A 341 -2.70 11.53 -7.44
N LEU A 342 -2.09 10.60 -6.71
CA LEU A 342 -0.73 10.14 -6.99
C LEU A 342 -0.62 9.49 -8.37
N SER A 343 -1.65 8.76 -8.81
CA SER A 343 -1.71 8.13 -10.13
C SER A 343 -1.78 9.15 -11.29
N GLU A 344 -2.23 10.36 -11.00
CA GLU A 344 -2.43 11.41 -12.00
C GLU A 344 -1.34 12.47 -11.96
N MET A 345 -0.21 12.29 -11.25
CA MET A 345 0.76 13.38 -11.02
C MET A 345 1.46 13.89 -12.28
N GLU A 346 1.58 13.07 -13.31
CA GLU A 346 2.31 13.43 -14.52
C GLU A 346 1.62 14.55 -15.31
N CYS A 347 2.42 15.41 -15.92
CA CYS A 347 1.94 16.33 -16.92
C CYS A 347 1.41 15.59 -18.13
N LEU A 348 0.22 15.96 -18.57
CA LEU A 348 -0.17 15.70 -19.95
C LEU A 348 0.78 16.52 -20.82
N THR A 349 1.81 15.88 -21.36
CA THR A 349 2.62 16.51 -22.38
C THR A 349 1.69 16.91 -23.52
N ALA A 350 1.65 18.19 -23.87
CA ALA A 350 1.03 18.69 -25.09
C ALA A 350 1.80 18.25 -26.36
N ALA A 351 2.26 16.99 -26.37
CA ALA A 351 3.08 16.35 -27.39
C ALA A 351 2.57 14.95 -27.76
N ALA A 352 1.34 14.60 -27.39
CA ALA A 352 0.52 13.94 -28.40
C ALA A 352 0.06 15.09 -29.30
N GLU A 353 0.39 15.05 -30.59
CA GLU A 353 -0.46 15.73 -31.56
C GLU A 353 -1.88 15.32 -31.19
N VAL A 354 -2.66 16.26 -30.66
CA VAL A 354 -4.10 16.12 -30.70
C VAL A 354 -4.36 16.05 -32.19
N GLU A 355 -4.46 14.83 -32.73
CA GLU A 355 -5.13 14.66 -34.01
C GLU A 355 -6.40 15.48 -33.84
N PRO A 356 -6.58 16.53 -34.66
CA PRO A 356 -7.63 17.51 -34.44
C PRO A 356 -8.90 16.73 -34.23
N ARG A 357 -9.54 16.96 -33.06
CA ARG A 357 -10.75 16.27 -32.63
C ARG A 357 -11.60 16.06 -33.88
N PRO A 358 -11.75 14.82 -34.37
CA PRO A 358 -12.17 14.70 -35.75
C PRO A 358 -13.56 15.31 -35.90
N ASP A 359 -13.77 16.03 -37.01
CA ASP A 359 -15.00 16.75 -37.34
C ASP A 359 -16.16 15.74 -37.48
N TRP A 360 -16.67 15.22 -36.37
CA TRP A 360 -17.90 14.45 -36.33
C TRP A 360 -18.89 14.99 -35.30
N THR A 361 -20.15 14.89 -35.65
CA THR A 361 -21.30 15.23 -34.83
C THR A 361 -22.10 13.97 -34.58
N ILE A 362 -22.50 13.76 -33.32
CA ILE A 362 -23.35 12.65 -32.92
C ILE A 362 -24.74 13.21 -32.61
N ALA A 363 -25.76 12.73 -33.32
CA ALA A 363 -27.13 13.12 -33.08
C ALA A 363 -28.12 12.01 -33.45
N PRO A 364 -29.25 11.88 -32.74
CA PRO A 364 -29.56 12.57 -31.48
C PRO A 364 -28.77 11.99 -30.29
N ASN A 365 -28.49 12.83 -29.29
CA ASN A 365 -27.94 12.43 -27.99
C ASN A 365 -28.42 13.45 -26.93
N PRO A 366 -29.36 13.11 -26.04
CA PRO A 366 -29.91 11.78 -25.79
C PRO A 366 -30.71 11.16 -26.94
N THR A 367 -30.88 9.84 -26.94
CA THR A 367 -31.64 9.07 -27.96
C THR A 367 -32.49 7.97 -27.35
N THR A 368 -33.49 7.48 -28.09
CA THR A 368 -34.33 6.31 -27.76
C THR A 368 -34.15 5.17 -28.75
N ASP A 369 -33.88 5.49 -30.03
CA ASP A 369 -34.03 4.53 -31.12
C ASP A 369 -32.76 4.40 -31.97
N GLU A 370 -32.13 5.51 -32.36
CA GLU A 370 -30.99 5.49 -33.29
C GLU A 370 -29.95 6.57 -32.93
N ILE A 371 -28.68 6.29 -33.21
CA ILE A 371 -27.58 7.26 -33.15
C ILE A 371 -27.00 7.41 -34.56
N ARG A 372 -26.73 8.65 -34.99
CA ARG A 372 -26.00 8.93 -36.22
C ARG A 372 -24.71 9.66 -35.93
N VAL A 373 -23.62 9.20 -36.55
CA VAL A 373 -22.31 9.83 -36.53
C VAL A 373 -22.06 10.43 -37.91
N SER A 374 -22.09 11.76 -38.01
CA SER A 374 -21.82 12.46 -39.28
C SER A 374 -20.47 13.17 -39.19
N GLY A 375 -19.57 13.03 -40.16
CA GLY A 375 -18.29 13.72 -40.13
C GLY A 375 -17.43 13.56 -41.38
N LYS A 376 -16.30 14.27 -41.44
CA LYS A 376 -15.35 14.20 -42.58
C LYS A 376 -14.42 12.98 -42.57
N ALA A 377 -14.44 12.20 -41.50
CA ALA A 377 -13.54 11.05 -41.33
C ALA A 377 -14.09 9.77 -42.01
N ASP A 378 -13.19 8.92 -42.50
CA ASP A 378 -13.49 7.58 -43.01
C ASP A 378 -13.84 6.63 -41.86
N ILE A 379 -15.07 6.73 -41.35
CA ILE A 379 -15.60 5.86 -40.29
C ILE A 379 -15.68 4.42 -40.82
N ALA A 380 -14.95 3.51 -40.19
CA ALA A 380 -14.91 2.09 -40.51
C ALA A 380 -16.00 1.31 -39.77
N HIS A 381 -16.14 1.53 -38.46
CA HIS A 381 -17.21 0.95 -37.65
C HIS A 381 -17.40 1.71 -36.34
N LEU A 382 -18.51 1.43 -35.65
CA LEU A 382 -18.91 2.00 -34.38
C LEU A 382 -19.12 0.88 -33.35
N GLU A 383 -18.67 1.07 -32.12
CA GLU A 383 -18.96 0.16 -31.00
C GLU A 383 -19.63 0.91 -29.85
N LEU A 384 -20.71 0.37 -29.30
CA LEU A 384 -21.37 0.92 -28.11
C LEU A 384 -21.09 0.02 -26.92
N LEU A 385 -20.59 0.61 -25.84
CA LEU A 385 -20.23 -0.08 -24.61
C LEU A 385 -21.18 0.34 -23.48
N ASN A 386 -21.57 -0.61 -22.62
CA ASN A 386 -22.27 -0.29 -21.38
C ASN A 386 -21.30 0.24 -20.30
N SER A 387 -21.84 0.63 -19.14
CA SER A 387 -21.05 1.17 -18.01
C SER A 387 -20.01 0.20 -17.42
N SER A 388 -20.11 -1.10 -17.71
CA SER A 388 -19.12 -2.12 -17.32
C SER A 388 -18.06 -2.37 -18.39
N GLY A 389 -18.05 -1.60 -19.49
CA GLY A 389 -17.07 -1.73 -20.58
C GLY A 389 -17.36 -2.87 -21.56
N VAL A 390 -18.54 -3.48 -21.52
CA VAL A 390 -18.93 -4.56 -22.43
C VAL A 390 -19.56 -3.98 -23.70
N VAL A 391 -19.10 -4.42 -24.88
CA VAL A 391 -19.68 -4.04 -26.17
C VAL A 391 -21.08 -4.64 -26.32
N VAL A 392 -22.09 -3.78 -26.44
CA VAL A 392 -23.51 -4.15 -26.58
C VAL A 392 -24.01 -4.01 -28.03
N ARG A 393 -23.34 -3.20 -28.85
CA ARG A 393 -23.59 -3.05 -30.30
C ARG A 393 -22.27 -2.81 -31.03
N ASN A 394 -22.14 -3.36 -32.23
CA ASN A 394 -21.05 -3.06 -33.16
C ASN A 394 -21.63 -3.02 -34.58
N VAL A 395 -21.41 -1.91 -35.31
CA VAL A 395 -21.94 -1.71 -36.66
C VAL A 395 -20.87 -1.13 -37.58
N ALA A 396 -20.75 -1.66 -38.79
CA ALA A 396 -19.92 -1.10 -39.86
C ALA A 396 -20.68 -0.04 -40.67
N ASP A 397 -21.41 0.84 -39.98
CA ASP A 397 -22.24 1.90 -40.55
C ASP A 397 -22.14 3.15 -39.66
N GLN A 398 -22.47 4.31 -40.21
CA GLN A 398 -22.55 5.60 -39.52
C GLN A 398 -23.86 5.75 -38.72
N ARG A 399 -24.75 4.77 -38.80
CA ARG A 399 -25.99 4.69 -38.04
C ARG A 399 -26.01 3.45 -37.16
N MET A 400 -26.48 3.61 -35.94
CA MET A 400 -26.60 2.53 -34.98
C MET A 400 -27.99 2.53 -34.36
N ASP A 401 -28.70 1.41 -34.55
CA ASP A 401 -29.95 1.12 -33.84
C ASP A 401 -29.64 0.75 -32.38
N VAL A 402 -30.24 1.52 -31.48
CA VAL A 402 -30.12 1.36 -30.03
C VAL A 402 -31.46 1.04 -29.36
N ALA A 403 -32.51 0.84 -30.15
CA ALA A 403 -33.81 0.46 -29.63
C ALA A 403 -33.73 -0.86 -28.82
N GLY A 404 -34.45 -0.89 -27.70
CA GLY A 404 -34.52 -2.04 -26.80
C GLY A 404 -33.29 -2.24 -25.90
N LEU A 405 -32.31 -1.34 -25.92
CA LEU A 405 -31.29 -1.27 -24.88
C LEU A 405 -31.88 -0.68 -23.59
N VAL A 406 -31.35 -1.09 -22.44
CA VAL A 406 -31.80 -0.59 -21.14
C VAL A 406 -31.44 0.90 -21.03
N PRO A 407 -32.36 1.78 -20.58
CA PRO A 407 -32.06 3.20 -20.38
C PRO A 407 -30.84 3.41 -19.48
N GLY A 408 -29.94 4.30 -19.88
CA GLY A 408 -28.70 4.51 -19.15
C GLY A 408 -27.60 5.21 -19.95
N ILE A 409 -26.41 5.25 -19.36
CA ILE A 409 -25.22 5.86 -19.97
C ILE A 409 -24.41 4.77 -20.67
N TYR A 410 -24.04 5.06 -21.91
CA TYR A 410 -23.21 4.22 -22.77
C TYR A 410 -22.03 5.02 -23.33
N PHE A 411 -21.03 4.33 -23.86
CA PHE A 411 -19.86 4.93 -24.49
C PHE A 411 -19.75 4.43 -25.93
N LEU A 412 -19.84 5.34 -26.90
CA LEU A 412 -19.70 5.06 -28.32
C LEU A 412 -18.24 5.26 -28.75
N ARG A 413 -17.57 4.17 -29.13
CA ARG A 413 -16.25 4.20 -29.78
C ARG A 413 -16.44 4.33 -31.29
N ILE A 414 -15.72 5.28 -31.89
CA ILE A 414 -15.72 5.54 -33.34
C ILE A 414 -14.38 5.07 -33.88
N TRP A 415 -14.41 4.09 -34.77
CA TRP A 415 -13.23 3.54 -35.41
C TRP A 415 -13.13 4.05 -36.85
N THR A 416 -11.94 4.47 -37.26
CA THR A 416 -11.62 4.78 -38.66
C THR A 416 -10.71 3.70 -39.23
N THR A 417 -10.41 3.79 -40.52
CA THR A 417 -9.41 2.93 -41.17
C THR A 417 -8.01 3.01 -40.55
N LYS A 418 -7.73 4.03 -39.74
CA LYS A 418 -6.46 4.23 -39.02
C LYS A 418 -6.47 3.73 -37.57
N GLY A 419 -7.62 3.25 -37.05
CA GLY A 419 -7.77 2.78 -35.68
C GLY A 419 -8.84 3.54 -34.89
N LEU A 420 -8.82 3.41 -33.56
CA LEU A 420 -9.78 4.08 -32.68
C LEU A 420 -9.56 5.58 -32.76
N SER A 421 -10.60 6.31 -33.15
CA SER A 421 -10.50 7.72 -33.48
C SER A 421 -11.17 8.61 -32.41
N GLY A 422 -12.12 8.07 -31.63
CA GLY A 422 -12.69 8.77 -30.47
C GLY A 422 -13.66 7.92 -29.65
N THR A 423 -14.00 8.38 -28.44
CA THR A 423 -15.05 7.80 -27.58
C THR A 423 -15.96 8.91 -27.08
N GLU A 424 -17.27 8.74 -27.22
CA GLU A 424 -18.27 9.76 -26.86
C GLU A 424 -19.35 9.18 -25.95
N ARG A 425 -19.82 9.99 -24.99
CA ARG A 425 -20.86 9.58 -24.03
C ARG A 425 -22.24 9.66 -24.68
N ILE A 426 -22.99 8.57 -24.65
CA ILE A 426 -24.37 8.49 -25.14
C ILE A 426 -25.33 8.30 -23.98
N VAL A 427 -26.44 9.02 -24.00
CA VAL A 427 -27.56 8.82 -23.08
C VAL A 427 -28.71 8.15 -23.84
N ILE A 428 -29.09 6.95 -23.42
CA ILE A 428 -30.25 6.22 -23.95
C ILE A 428 -31.40 6.36 -22.95
N HIS A 429 -32.56 6.79 -23.44
CA HIS A 429 -33.78 6.99 -22.64
C HIS A 429 -34.73 5.81 -22.64
#